data_AF-A0A971VX45-F1
#
_entry.id   AF-A0A971VX45-F1
#
_cell.length_a   1.000
_cell.length_b   1.000
_cell.length_c   1.000
_cell.angle_alpha   90.00
_cell.angle_beta   90.00
_cell.angle_gamma   90.00
#
_symmetry.space_group_name_H-M   'P 1'
#
loop_
_entity.id
_entity.type
_entity.pdbx_description
1 polymer ?
#
loop_
_entity_poly.entity_id
_entity_poly.type
_entity_poly.pdbx_seq_one_letter_code
_entity_poly.pdbx_strand_id
1 'polypeptide(L)'
;MPVEKIFEWSTSTVVTDSNGSPLQGYLSKTEEWSLPVPLEEMGQWMPKVAVALEDRRYYSHSGVDLLSILRAIVQNRKAGRIISGGSTITTQLIRLTIPRERTLGSKTLEFWQALQIERLLTKREILELYLNKTSFGGNIRGIEAAARTWFNKPSKELSISEATLLAGLLRGPAFYRPDRHPERALALRDRLLDRLEELGVINDGEAERAKLEKIPMRKYSIPFSCREASFHAVAQAGMSEGRDRYGRIRSSINRRMQDVVEQELKMALLGLPVGITASGVIVENKTGLVRAYIGNIRSGTGSSASWVDCGNSPRSPGSLLKPFAYALAFESGKLTPSSLLADTPMSMGQSAPRNFDRLYRGPVSARTALADSLNVPAVRVLRDVGQNKLLDLYRRLGLGHITKDAGWYGDSLVLGGCEVTLLEAAA
;
A
#
# COMPACT_ATOMS: atom_id res chain seq x y z
N MET A 1 -24.45 24.65 -12.07
CA MET A 1 -23.66 24.14 -10.93
C MET A 1 -22.49 23.36 -11.51
N PRO A 2 -21.24 23.50 -11.02
CA PRO A 2 -20.14 22.70 -11.52
C PRO A 2 -20.28 21.26 -10.97
N VAL A 3 -21.06 20.43 -11.67
CA VAL A 3 -21.31 19.02 -11.31
C VAL A 3 -19.99 18.26 -11.16
N GLU A 4 -19.00 18.59 -11.98
CA GLU A 4 -17.64 18.03 -11.94
C GLU A 4 -17.00 18.12 -10.55
N LYS A 5 -17.16 19.25 -9.84
CA LYS A 5 -16.59 19.43 -8.50
C LYS A 5 -17.11 18.44 -7.46
N ILE A 6 -18.28 17.86 -7.68
CA ILE A 6 -18.85 16.85 -6.76
C ILE A 6 -18.06 15.55 -6.86
N PHE A 7 -17.55 15.21 -8.04
CA PHE A 7 -16.72 14.03 -8.23
C PHE A 7 -15.26 14.28 -7.84
N GLU A 8 -14.82 15.54 -7.80
CA GLU A 8 -13.48 15.89 -7.36
C GLU A 8 -13.32 15.79 -5.84
N TRP A 9 -12.43 14.92 -5.38
CA TRP A 9 -11.89 14.94 -4.02
C TRP A 9 -10.36 14.82 -4.07
N SER A 10 -9.70 15.37 -3.06
CA SER A 10 -8.27 15.15 -2.86
C SER A 10 -8.08 13.69 -2.45
N THR A 11 -7.48 12.86 -3.31
CA THR A 11 -7.17 11.45 -3.01
C THR A 11 -5.79 11.32 -2.40
N SER A 12 -5.68 10.54 -1.33
CA SER A 12 -4.40 9.99 -0.90
C SER A 12 -3.94 8.95 -1.92
N THR A 13 -2.63 8.87 -2.15
CA THR A 13 -2.08 7.75 -2.92
C THR A 13 -1.87 6.58 -1.96
N VAL A 14 -2.46 5.42 -2.27
CA VAL A 14 -2.24 4.21 -1.47
C VAL A 14 -1.76 3.09 -2.35
N VAL A 15 -0.59 2.55 -2.01
CA VAL A 15 -0.10 1.31 -2.58
C VAL A 15 -0.68 0.17 -1.76
N THR A 16 -1.32 -0.76 -2.45
CA THR A 16 -1.93 -1.96 -1.87
C THR A 16 -1.19 -3.20 -2.32
N ASP A 17 -1.27 -4.26 -1.51
CA ASP A 17 -0.82 -5.59 -1.90
C ASP A 17 -1.74 -6.17 -2.99
N SER A 18 -1.38 -7.36 -3.48
CA SER A 18 -2.16 -8.09 -4.48
C SER A 18 -3.62 -8.36 -4.06
N ASN A 19 -3.94 -8.35 -2.76
CA ASN A 19 -5.28 -8.55 -2.22
C ASN A 19 -6.03 -7.24 -1.87
N GLY A 20 -5.41 -6.07 -2.07
CA GLY A 20 -6.01 -4.77 -1.75
C GLY A 20 -5.73 -4.26 -0.34
N SER A 21 -4.91 -4.97 0.44
CA SER A 21 -4.47 -4.51 1.77
C SER A 21 -3.43 -3.39 1.63
N PRO A 22 -3.58 -2.23 2.31
CA PRO A 22 -2.61 -1.15 2.22
C PRO A 22 -1.21 -1.56 2.70
N LEU A 23 -0.22 -1.23 1.87
CA LEU A 23 1.22 -1.38 2.17
C LEU A 23 1.83 -0.03 2.56
N GLN A 24 1.45 1.03 1.85
CA GLN A 24 1.97 2.37 2.04
C GLN A 24 0.92 3.40 1.65
N GLY A 25 0.65 4.35 2.55
CA GLY A 25 -0.16 5.53 2.26
C GLY A 25 0.69 6.80 2.13
N TYR A 26 0.23 7.72 1.30
CA TYR A 26 0.73 9.10 1.20
C TYR A 26 -0.42 10.06 1.40
N LEU A 27 -0.17 11.16 2.11
CA LEU A 27 -1.16 12.23 2.27
C LEU A 27 -1.60 12.75 0.90
N SER A 28 -2.86 13.20 0.84
CA SER A 28 -3.39 13.85 -0.34
C SER A 28 -2.72 15.22 -0.56
N LYS A 29 -3.01 15.87 -1.69
CA LYS A 29 -2.50 17.23 -1.97
C LYS A 29 -2.94 18.28 -0.93
N THR A 30 -3.98 17.98 -0.17
CA THR A 30 -4.53 18.83 0.89
C THR A 30 -4.05 18.42 2.29
N GLU A 31 -3.01 17.58 2.37
CA GLU A 31 -2.45 17.03 3.63
C GLU A 31 -3.45 16.20 4.45
N GLU A 32 -4.46 15.64 3.76
CA GLU A 32 -5.50 14.81 4.35
C GLU A 32 -5.29 13.33 4.02
N TRP A 33 -5.66 12.47 4.97
CA TRP A 33 -5.92 11.06 4.73
C TRP A 33 -7.30 10.91 4.11
N SER A 34 -7.34 10.61 2.82
CA SER A 34 -8.55 10.47 2.02
C SER A 34 -8.44 9.20 1.19
N LEU A 35 -9.07 8.14 1.68
CA LEU A 35 -9.02 6.80 1.11
C LEU A 35 -10.39 6.44 0.51
N PRO A 36 -10.80 7.03 -0.61
CA PRO A 36 -12.14 6.77 -1.12
C PRO A 36 -12.27 5.30 -1.52
N VAL A 37 -13.44 4.72 -1.26
CA VAL A 37 -13.79 3.35 -1.62
C VAL A 37 -15.19 3.31 -2.22
N PRO A 38 -15.52 2.35 -3.08
CA PRO A 38 -16.89 2.16 -3.55
C PRO A 38 -17.83 1.84 -2.39
N LEU A 39 -19.12 2.17 -2.51
CA LEU A 39 -20.13 1.95 -1.46
C LEU A 39 -20.18 0.47 -1.00
N GLU A 40 -19.93 -0.47 -1.92
CA GLU A 40 -19.91 -1.91 -1.66
C GLU A 40 -18.76 -2.36 -0.75
N GLU A 41 -17.68 -1.57 -0.67
CA GLU A 41 -16.54 -1.79 0.22
C GLU A 41 -16.71 -1.12 1.60
N MET A 42 -17.77 -0.31 1.82
CA MET A 42 -18.00 0.39 3.10
C MET A 42 -18.66 -0.48 4.19
N GLY A 43 -18.94 -1.74 3.89
CA GLY A 43 -19.62 -2.67 4.80
C GLY A 43 -21.12 -2.39 4.91
N GLN A 44 -21.82 -3.26 5.64
CA GLN A 44 -23.28 -3.16 5.75
C GLN A 44 -23.75 -2.11 6.77
N TRP A 45 -22.92 -1.80 7.77
CA TRP A 45 -23.36 -1.02 8.92
C TRP A 45 -23.22 0.49 8.70
N MET A 46 -22.07 0.97 8.26
CA MET A 46 -21.85 2.41 8.14
C MET A 46 -22.88 3.11 7.23
N PRO A 47 -23.18 2.61 6.01
CA PRO A 47 -24.19 3.25 5.17
C PRO A 47 -25.59 3.27 5.82
N LYS A 48 -26.01 2.17 6.45
CA LYS A 48 -27.31 2.08 7.15
C LYS A 48 -27.40 3.03 8.34
N VAL A 49 -26.36 3.04 9.17
CA VAL A 49 -26.28 3.88 10.37
C VAL A 49 -26.24 5.36 9.99
N ALA A 50 -25.46 5.75 8.98
CA ALA A 50 -25.41 7.12 8.48
C ALA A 50 -26.80 7.58 7.99
N VAL A 51 -27.46 6.77 7.15
CA VAL A 51 -28.82 7.09 6.68
C VAL A 51 -29.79 7.20 7.86
N ALA A 52 -29.81 6.24 8.78
CA ALA A 52 -30.74 6.26 9.90
C ALA A 52 -30.58 7.48 10.82
N LEU A 53 -29.33 7.88 11.10
CA LEU A 53 -29.03 8.92 12.08
C LEU A 53 -28.95 10.33 11.48
N GLU A 54 -28.51 10.48 10.24
CA GLU A 54 -28.39 11.78 9.57
C GLU A 54 -29.61 12.12 8.71
N ASP A 55 -30.25 11.12 8.07
CA ASP A 55 -31.31 11.35 7.10
C ASP A 55 -32.27 10.16 6.97
N ARG A 56 -33.11 9.95 8.00
CA ARG A 56 -34.02 8.79 8.09
C ARG A 56 -34.85 8.53 6.83
N ARG A 57 -35.22 9.59 6.11
CA ARG A 57 -36.07 9.52 4.90
C ARG A 57 -35.29 9.60 3.60
N TYR A 58 -33.98 9.38 3.65
CA TYR A 58 -33.06 9.54 2.54
C TYR A 58 -33.57 8.97 1.22
N TYR A 59 -34.06 7.74 1.22
CA TYR A 59 -34.55 7.07 0.01
C TYR A 59 -35.91 7.54 -0.50
N SER A 60 -36.65 8.34 0.29
CA SER A 60 -38.02 8.76 -0.03
C SER A 60 -38.15 10.21 -0.51
N HIS A 61 -37.16 11.07 -0.24
CA HIS A 61 -37.17 12.47 -0.69
C HIS A 61 -36.20 12.70 -1.85
N SER A 62 -36.39 13.76 -2.63
CA SER A 62 -35.52 14.10 -3.78
C SER A 62 -34.51 15.21 -3.43
N GLY A 63 -33.66 14.98 -2.42
CA GLY A 63 -32.62 15.94 -2.00
C GLY A 63 -32.97 16.83 -0.82
N VAL A 64 -34.21 17.28 -0.69
CA VAL A 64 -34.66 18.09 0.46
C VAL A 64 -35.86 17.42 1.10
N ASP A 65 -35.81 17.24 2.42
CA ASP A 65 -36.92 16.67 3.18
C ASP A 65 -37.78 17.77 3.82
N LEU A 66 -38.83 18.17 3.11
CA LEU A 66 -39.80 19.19 3.54
C LEU A 66 -40.45 18.85 4.87
N LEU A 67 -40.80 17.59 5.09
CA LEU A 67 -41.42 17.14 6.32
C LEU A 67 -40.42 17.21 7.50
N SER A 68 -39.13 17.00 7.25
CA SER A 68 -38.08 17.16 8.27
C SER A 68 -37.83 18.63 8.61
N ILE A 69 -37.89 19.51 7.61
CA ILE A 69 -37.81 20.95 7.81
C ILE A 69 -38.99 21.45 8.66
N LEU A 70 -40.23 21.09 8.29
CA LEU A 70 -41.43 21.49 9.05
C LEU A 70 -41.36 21.01 10.50
N ARG A 71 -40.98 19.74 10.72
CA ARG A 71 -40.76 19.18 12.07
C ARG A 71 -39.71 19.97 12.84
N ALA A 72 -38.57 20.28 12.22
CA ALA A 72 -37.49 21.03 12.85
C ALA A 72 -37.94 22.45 13.24
N ILE A 73 -38.72 23.14 12.39
CA ILE A 73 -39.28 24.46 12.69
C ILE A 73 -40.18 24.41 13.92
N VAL A 74 -41.10 23.45 13.98
CA VAL A 74 -42.01 23.29 15.12
C VAL A 74 -41.24 23.00 16.41
N GLN A 75 -40.26 22.10 16.37
CA GLN A 75 -39.44 21.77 17.54
C GLN A 75 -38.61 22.95 18.03
N ASN A 76 -37.95 23.68 17.12
CA ASN A 76 -37.12 24.83 17.47
C ASN A 76 -37.96 25.98 18.03
N ARG A 77 -39.18 26.20 17.50
CA ARG A 77 -40.12 27.20 18.02
C ARG A 77 -40.61 26.84 19.42
N LYS A 78 -40.96 25.57 19.66
CA LYS A 78 -41.39 25.10 20.99
C LYS A 78 -40.29 25.21 22.03
N ALA A 79 -39.04 24.99 21.63
CA ALA A 79 -37.92 24.97 22.57
C ALA A 79 -37.18 26.30 22.74
N GLY A 80 -37.54 27.33 21.96
CA GLY A 80 -36.90 28.65 22.01
C GLY A 80 -35.44 28.69 21.57
N ARG A 81 -34.89 27.57 21.08
CA ARG A 81 -33.50 27.42 20.61
C ARG A 81 -33.43 26.38 19.50
N ILE A 82 -32.35 26.39 18.73
CA ILE A 82 -32.13 25.41 17.67
C ILE A 82 -31.74 24.07 18.32
N ILE A 83 -32.61 23.06 18.21
CA ILE A 83 -32.40 21.70 18.74
C ILE A 83 -32.36 20.66 17.60
N SER A 84 -33.14 20.87 16.54
CA SER A 84 -33.15 19.98 15.36
C SER A 84 -32.79 20.73 14.09
N GLY A 85 -31.93 20.10 13.28
CA GLY A 85 -31.67 20.49 11.90
C GLY A 85 -32.64 19.83 10.92
N GLY A 86 -32.72 20.39 9.72
CA GLY A 86 -33.46 19.83 8.57
C GLY A 86 -32.56 19.61 7.35
N SER A 87 -31.25 19.39 7.57
CA SER A 87 -30.28 19.11 6.51
C SER A 87 -30.27 17.62 6.18
N THR A 88 -30.41 17.30 4.90
CA THR A 88 -30.35 15.95 4.32
C THR A 88 -28.92 15.60 3.92
N ILE A 89 -28.61 14.31 3.74
CA ILE A 89 -27.29 13.85 3.25
C ILE A 89 -26.90 14.58 1.97
N THR A 90 -27.84 14.75 1.03
CA THR A 90 -27.60 15.44 -0.25
C THR A 90 -27.23 16.91 -0.04
N THR A 91 -27.91 17.63 0.84
CA THR A 91 -27.55 19.03 1.15
C THR A 91 -26.20 19.13 1.87
N GLN A 92 -25.89 18.16 2.73
CA GLN A 92 -24.59 18.09 3.39
C GLN A 92 -23.47 17.81 2.37
N LEU A 93 -23.68 16.93 1.39
CA LEU A 93 -22.75 16.68 0.30
C LEU A 93 -22.45 17.96 -0.49
N ILE A 94 -23.49 18.71 -0.91
CA ILE A 94 -23.30 20.00 -1.60
C ILE A 94 -22.45 20.96 -0.76
N ARG A 95 -22.73 21.05 0.54
CA ARG A 95 -21.99 21.91 1.47
C ARG A 95 -20.52 21.49 1.62
N LEU A 96 -20.23 20.19 1.59
CA LEU A 96 -18.86 19.66 1.65
C LEU A 96 -18.09 19.98 0.36
N THR A 97 -18.77 19.98 -0.79
CA THR A 97 -18.15 20.28 -2.09
C THR A 97 -17.98 21.78 -2.34
N ILE A 98 -18.99 22.59 -2.00
CA ILE A 98 -18.99 24.03 -2.24
C ILE A 98 -19.18 24.74 -0.90
N PRO A 99 -18.09 24.94 -0.13
CA PRO A 99 -18.17 25.61 1.17
C PRO A 99 -18.64 27.06 1.01
N ARG A 100 -19.57 27.47 1.87
CA ARG A 100 -20.17 28.81 1.89
C ARG A 100 -20.34 29.31 3.32
N GLU A 101 -20.47 30.61 3.48
CA GLU A 101 -20.88 31.21 4.76
C GLU A 101 -22.27 30.74 5.17
N ARG A 102 -22.48 30.58 6.48
CA ARG A 102 -23.73 30.04 7.05
C ARG A 102 -24.82 31.10 7.13
N THR A 103 -25.36 31.46 5.98
CA THR A 103 -26.50 32.38 5.85
C THR A 103 -27.76 31.64 5.37
N LEU A 104 -28.93 32.24 5.59
CA LEU A 104 -30.19 31.69 5.07
C LEU A 104 -30.17 31.61 3.53
N GLY A 105 -29.54 32.58 2.85
CA GLY A 105 -29.37 32.58 1.40
C GLY A 105 -28.47 31.46 0.88
N SER A 106 -27.36 31.16 1.57
CA SER A 106 -26.53 29.99 1.22
C SER A 106 -27.32 28.69 1.36
N LYS A 107 -28.20 28.60 2.36
CA LYS A 107 -29.00 27.41 2.62
C LYS A 107 -30.08 27.15 1.57
N THR A 108 -30.72 28.20 1.04
CA THR A 108 -31.66 28.04 -0.08
C THR A 108 -30.95 27.60 -1.35
N LEU A 109 -29.73 28.12 -1.60
CA LEU A 109 -28.91 27.68 -2.72
C LEU A 109 -28.46 26.22 -2.57
N GLU A 110 -28.05 25.79 -1.38
CA GLU A 110 -27.74 24.38 -1.07
C GLU A 110 -28.94 23.47 -1.38
N PHE A 111 -30.16 23.89 -1.01
CA PHE A 111 -31.38 23.14 -1.28
C PHE A 111 -31.67 23.00 -2.77
N TRP A 112 -31.58 24.11 -3.51
CA TRP A 112 -31.78 24.07 -4.97
C TRP A 112 -30.74 23.19 -5.67
N GLN A 113 -29.47 23.26 -5.25
CA GLN A 113 -28.40 22.41 -5.78
C GLN A 113 -28.59 20.93 -5.42
N ALA A 114 -29.09 20.63 -4.22
CA ALA A 114 -29.42 19.26 -3.83
C ALA A 114 -30.53 18.66 -4.72
N LEU A 115 -31.57 19.44 -5.05
CA LEU A 115 -32.62 19.02 -6.00
C LEU A 115 -32.05 18.75 -7.40
N GLN A 116 -31.07 19.54 -7.84
CA GLN A 116 -30.42 19.33 -9.15
C GLN A 116 -29.60 18.04 -9.18
N ILE A 117 -28.84 17.76 -8.12
CA ILE A 117 -27.98 16.59 -8.08
C ILE A 117 -28.74 15.28 -8.00
N GLU A 118 -29.89 15.27 -7.32
CA GLU A 118 -30.77 14.10 -7.25
C GLU A 118 -31.43 13.73 -8.59
N ARG A 119 -31.35 14.61 -9.59
CA ARG A 119 -31.75 14.29 -10.96
C ARG A 119 -30.61 13.69 -11.78
N LEU A 120 -29.36 13.88 -11.35
CA LEU A 120 -28.18 13.45 -12.09
C LEU A 120 -27.57 12.18 -11.50
N LEU A 121 -27.67 12.00 -10.18
CA LEU A 121 -27.04 10.91 -9.44
C LEU A 121 -28.09 10.07 -8.72
N THR A 122 -27.82 8.78 -8.63
CA THR A 122 -28.58 7.86 -7.81
C THR A 122 -28.32 8.09 -6.32
N LYS A 123 -29.25 7.64 -5.47
CA LYS A 123 -29.07 7.62 -4.01
C LYS A 123 -27.82 6.85 -3.57
N ARG A 124 -27.41 5.84 -4.33
CA ARG A 124 -26.19 5.07 -4.02
C ARG A 124 -24.95 5.92 -4.26
N GLU A 125 -24.88 6.59 -5.40
CA GLU A 125 -23.75 7.48 -5.74
C GLU A 125 -23.65 8.67 -4.78
N ILE A 126 -24.77 9.31 -4.44
CA ILE A 126 -24.79 10.42 -3.48
C ILE A 126 -24.28 9.95 -2.11
N LEU A 127 -24.69 8.76 -1.66
CA LEU A 127 -24.24 8.21 -0.38
C LEU A 127 -22.75 7.84 -0.40
N GLU A 128 -22.26 7.23 -1.49
CA GLU A 128 -20.83 6.97 -1.71
C GLU A 128 -20.01 8.26 -1.63
N LEU A 129 -20.43 9.28 -2.37
CA LEU A 129 -19.75 10.56 -2.42
C LEU A 129 -19.75 11.26 -1.06
N TYR A 130 -20.87 11.22 -0.35
CA TYR A 130 -20.98 11.78 0.99
C TYR A 130 -20.02 11.09 1.96
N LEU A 131 -20.09 9.76 2.09
CA LEU A 131 -19.28 9.01 3.04
C LEU A 131 -17.78 9.05 2.74
N ASN A 132 -17.38 9.31 1.49
CA ASN A 132 -15.98 9.52 1.11
C ASN A 132 -15.49 10.96 1.36
N LYS A 133 -16.37 11.97 1.40
CA LYS A 133 -16.00 13.39 1.62
C LYS A 133 -16.13 13.87 3.06
N THR A 134 -16.92 13.18 3.87
CA THR A 134 -17.17 13.57 5.26
C THR A 134 -15.89 13.61 6.08
N SER A 135 -15.75 14.63 6.95
CA SER A 135 -14.65 14.70 7.92
C SER A 135 -14.97 13.89 9.16
N PHE A 136 -14.01 13.10 9.61
CA PHE A 136 -14.04 12.41 10.90
C PHE A 136 -13.05 13.03 11.90
N GLY A 137 -12.63 14.28 11.64
CA GLY A 137 -11.78 15.09 12.52
C GLY A 137 -10.30 15.06 12.19
N GLY A 138 -9.63 16.17 12.47
CA GLY A 138 -8.23 16.37 12.08
C GLY A 138 -8.09 16.30 10.55
N ASN A 139 -7.10 15.57 10.08
CA ASN A 139 -6.82 15.39 8.66
C ASN A 139 -7.48 14.11 8.09
N ILE A 140 -8.56 13.60 8.67
CA ILE A 140 -9.21 12.35 8.27
C ILE A 140 -10.48 12.65 7.46
N ARG A 141 -10.50 12.20 6.20
CA ARG A 141 -11.61 12.32 5.26
C ARG A 141 -12.03 10.95 4.75
N GLY A 142 -13.33 10.72 4.77
CA GLY A 142 -13.90 9.48 4.27
C GLY A 142 -13.89 8.33 5.28
N ILE A 143 -14.82 7.41 5.08
CA ILE A 143 -15.06 6.32 6.04
C ILE A 143 -13.89 5.34 6.15
N GLU A 144 -13.25 4.99 5.04
CA GLU A 144 -12.14 4.03 5.04
C GLU A 144 -10.92 4.58 5.80
N ALA A 145 -10.60 5.86 5.60
CA ALA A 145 -9.55 6.52 6.37
C ALA A 145 -9.89 6.53 7.87
N ALA A 146 -11.14 6.83 8.22
CA ALA A 146 -11.60 6.82 9.60
C ALA A 146 -11.55 5.43 10.24
N ALA A 147 -12.00 4.40 9.54
CA ALA A 147 -11.96 3.01 10.01
C ALA A 147 -10.53 2.56 10.31
N ARG A 148 -9.60 2.84 9.40
CA ARG A 148 -8.18 2.51 9.59
C ARG A 148 -7.54 3.31 10.71
N THR A 149 -7.83 4.60 10.81
CA THR A 149 -7.24 5.46 11.85
C THR A 149 -7.78 5.14 13.24
N TRP A 150 -9.06 4.82 13.40
CA TRP A 150 -9.65 4.59 14.72
C TRP A 150 -9.62 3.13 15.14
N PHE A 151 -9.73 2.18 14.21
CA PHE A 151 -9.92 0.76 14.52
C PHE A 151 -8.89 -0.17 13.87
N ASN A 152 -7.94 0.35 13.09
CA ASN A 152 -6.91 -0.43 12.40
C ASN A 152 -7.45 -1.54 11.49
N LYS A 153 -8.60 -1.31 10.85
CA LYS A 153 -9.25 -2.29 9.97
C LYS A 153 -10.00 -1.61 8.83
N PRO A 154 -10.31 -2.32 7.72
CA PRO A 154 -11.09 -1.74 6.63
C PRO A 154 -12.51 -1.38 7.09
N SER A 155 -13.11 -0.37 6.44
CA SER A 155 -14.49 0.06 6.72
C SER A 155 -15.51 -1.07 6.57
N LYS A 156 -15.26 -2.02 5.67
CA LYS A 156 -16.06 -3.23 5.47
C LYS A 156 -16.26 -4.08 6.73
N GLU A 157 -15.30 -4.03 7.66
CA GLU A 157 -15.26 -4.85 8.88
C GLU A 157 -15.71 -4.10 10.14
N LEU A 158 -16.25 -2.88 9.98
CA LEU A 158 -16.80 -2.13 11.11
C LEU A 158 -17.99 -2.87 11.72
N SER A 159 -17.99 -2.98 13.05
CA SER A 159 -19.15 -3.43 13.81
C SER A 159 -20.22 -2.33 13.85
N ILE A 160 -21.42 -2.67 14.33
CA ILE A 160 -22.49 -1.68 14.58
C ILE A 160 -22.00 -0.62 15.56
N SER A 161 -21.32 -1.04 16.64
CA SER A 161 -20.80 -0.16 17.68
C SER A 161 -19.83 0.88 17.12
N GLU A 162 -18.89 0.43 16.30
CA GLU A 162 -17.86 1.27 15.68
C GLU A 162 -18.43 2.18 14.60
N ALA A 163 -19.31 1.66 13.73
CA ALA A 163 -20.02 2.47 12.73
C ALA A 163 -20.87 3.56 13.39
N THR A 164 -21.52 3.25 14.51
CA THR A 164 -22.32 4.21 15.29
C THR A 164 -21.46 5.29 15.92
N LEU A 165 -20.29 4.92 16.45
CA LEU A 165 -19.34 5.90 16.95
C LEU A 165 -18.87 6.84 15.82
N LEU A 166 -18.49 6.29 14.66
CA LEU A 166 -18.05 7.10 13.51
C LEU A 166 -19.17 8.03 12.98
N ALA A 167 -20.41 7.54 12.91
CA ALA A 167 -21.57 8.38 12.59
C ALA A 167 -21.75 9.52 13.61
N GLY A 168 -21.53 9.24 14.89
CA GLY A 168 -21.52 10.25 15.94
C GLY A 168 -20.44 11.32 15.74
N LEU A 169 -19.24 10.93 15.26
CA LEU A 169 -18.16 11.86 14.97
C LEU A 169 -18.51 12.86 13.86
N LEU A 170 -19.40 12.53 12.92
CA LEU A 170 -19.83 13.46 11.87
C LEU A 170 -20.45 14.75 12.42
N ARG A 171 -21.11 14.66 13.58
CA ARG A 171 -21.81 15.79 14.22
C ARG A 171 -20.88 16.75 14.94
N GLY A 172 -19.72 16.27 15.38
CA GLY A 172 -18.82 17.04 16.24
C GLY A 172 -17.48 16.34 16.42
N PRO A 173 -16.66 16.24 15.36
CA PRO A 173 -15.52 15.33 15.36
C PRO A 173 -14.44 15.71 16.36
N ALA A 174 -14.28 17.00 16.67
CA ALA A 174 -13.35 17.48 17.70
C ALA A 174 -13.89 17.29 19.12
N PHE A 175 -15.21 17.40 19.30
CA PHE A 175 -15.87 17.35 20.61
C PHE A 175 -16.06 15.92 21.13
N TYR A 176 -16.29 14.97 20.21
CA TYR A 176 -16.52 13.55 20.52
C TYR A 176 -15.30 12.66 20.24
N ARG A 177 -14.09 13.25 20.17
CA ARG A 177 -12.85 12.50 19.97
C ARG A 177 -12.66 11.42 21.04
N PRO A 178 -12.67 10.13 20.72
CA PRO A 178 -12.61 9.08 21.75
C PRO A 178 -11.24 8.99 22.43
N ASP A 179 -10.16 9.41 21.77
CA ASP A 179 -8.81 9.49 22.35
C ASP A 179 -8.63 10.64 23.35
N ARG A 180 -9.47 11.67 23.30
CA ARG A 180 -9.39 12.86 24.18
C ARG A 180 -10.56 12.97 25.17
N HIS A 181 -11.73 12.50 24.76
CA HIS A 181 -12.99 12.62 25.48
C HIS A 181 -13.75 11.28 25.45
N PRO A 182 -13.16 10.20 26.01
CA PRO A 182 -13.71 8.85 25.93
C PRO A 182 -15.12 8.75 26.51
N GLU A 183 -15.39 9.39 27.65
CA GLU A 183 -16.71 9.38 28.29
C GLU A 183 -17.80 10.00 27.40
N ARG A 184 -17.49 11.12 26.72
CA ARG A 184 -18.42 11.78 25.80
C ARG A 184 -18.68 10.95 24.57
N ALA A 185 -17.63 10.33 24.03
CA ALA A 185 -17.72 9.45 22.87
C ALA A 185 -18.56 8.20 23.17
N LEU A 186 -18.33 7.59 24.34
CA LEU A 186 -19.08 6.44 24.83
C LEU A 186 -20.56 6.78 25.02
N ALA A 187 -20.86 7.84 25.77
CA ALA A 187 -22.23 8.27 26.03
C ALA A 187 -22.97 8.70 24.75
N LEU A 188 -22.27 9.26 23.77
CA LEU A 188 -22.85 9.55 22.46
C LEU A 188 -23.18 8.27 21.71
N ARG A 189 -22.21 7.34 21.60
CA ARG A 189 -22.39 6.07 20.89
C ARG A 189 -23.57 5.29 21.47
N ASP A 190 -23.62 5.14 22.79
CA ASP A 190 -24.66 4.33 23.44
C ASP A 190 -26.05 4.90 23.20
N ARG A 191 -26.20 6.23 23.30
CA ARG A 191 -27.46 6.93 22.95
C ARG A 191 -27.84 6.75 21.48
N LEU A 192 -26.86 6.74 20.57
CA LEU A 192 -27.12 6.53 19.16
C LEU A 192 -27.48 5.07 18.86
N LEU A 193 -26.93 4.10 19.61
CA LEU A 193 -27.32 2.69 19.53
C LEU A 193 -28.77 2.50 19.97
N ASP A 194 -29.17 3.08 21.11
CA ASP A 194 -30.57 3.11 21.57
C ASP A 194 -31.49 3.67 20.48
N ARG A 195 -31.05 4.75 19.85
CA ARG A 195 -31.82 5.39 18.77
C ARG A 195 -31.93 4.51 17.54
N LEU A 196 -30.92 3.69 17.21
CA LEU A 196 -30.98 2.77 16.08
C LEU A 196 -31.97 1.64 16.33
N GLU A 197 -32.05 1.14 17.56
CA GLU A 197 -33.01 0.14 18.01
C GLU A 197 -34.45 0.71 17.96
N GLU A 198 -34.68 1.91 18.51
CA GLU A 198 -35.96 2.62 18.40
C GLU A 198 -36.42 2.85 16.95
N LEU A 199 -35.47 2.98 16.02
CA LEU A 199 -35.74 3.17 14.60
C LEU A 199 -35.93 1.84 13.84
N GLY A 200 -35.75 0.70 14.50
CA GLY A 200 -35.84 -0.64 13.91
C GLY A 200 -34.71 -0.94 12.92
N VAL A 201 -33.56 -0.25 13.04
CA VAL A 201 -32.40 -0.46 12.16
C VAL A 201 -31.59 -1.67 12.60
N ILE A 202 -31.59 -1.93 13.91
CA ILE A 202 -30.98 -3.06 14.59
C ILE A 202 -32.05 -3.76 15.42
N ASN A 203 -31.89 -5.05 15.65
CA ASN A 203 -32.87 -5.87 16.38
C ASN A 203 -32.77 -5.66 17.89
N ASP A 204 -33.84 -6.04 18.60
CA ASP A 204 -33.89 -6.04 20.06
C ASP A 204 -32.68 -6.78 20.66
N GLY A 205 -31.94 -6.10 21.53
CA GLY A 205 -30.74 -6.62 22.19
C GLY A 205 -29.46 -6.60 21.35
N GLU A 206 -29.48 -6.16 20.09
CA GLU A 206 -28.25 -5.82 19.36
C GLU A 206 -27.59 -4.56 19.93
N ALA A 207 -28.38 -3.58 20.36
CA ALA A 207 -27.87 -2.36 20.98
C ALA A 207 -27.07 -2.69 22.26
N GLU A 208 -27.65 -3.47 23.16
CA GLU A 208 -26.98 -3.88 24.41
C GLU A 208 -25.68 -4.64 24.15
N ARG A 209 -25.66 -5.55 23.17
CA ARG A 209 -24.43 -6.25 22.77
C ARG A 209 -23.38 -5.31 22.20
N ALA A 210 -23.78 -4.37 21.33
CA ALA A 210 -22.88 -3.40 20.72
C ALA A 210 -22.29 -2.42 21.76
N LYS A 211 -23.03 -2.09 22.83
CA LYS A 211 -22.52 -1.24 23.93
C LYS A 211 -21.36 -1.87 24.70
N LEU A 212 -21.28 -3.21 24.75
CA LEU A 212 -20.18 -3.93 25.41
C LEU A 212 -18.83 -3.79 24.69
N GLU A 213 -18.84 -3.44 23.39
CA GLU A 213 -17.61 -3.22 22.64
C GLU A 213 -16.85 -2.00 23.19
N LYS A 214 -15.51 -2.05 23.17
CA LYS A 214 -14.67 -0.94 23.63
C LYS A 214 -14.55 0.14 22.56
N ILE A 215 -14.52 1.40 22.97
CA ILE A 215 -14.19 2.53 22.08
C ILE A 215 -12.66 2.66 21.90
N PRO A 216 -12.17 3.23 20.79
CA PRO A 216 -10.75 3.33 20.52
C PRO A 216 -10.13 4.46 21.34
N MET A 217 -9.08 4.12 22.10
CA MET A 217 -8.40 5.08 22.99
C MET A 217 -7.21 5.78 22.33
N ARG A 218 -6.82 5.37 21.12
CA ARG A 218 -5.72 5.96 20.35
C ARG A 218 -6.01 5.91 18.87
N LYS A 219 -5.25 6.71 18.12
CA LYS A 219 -5.21 6.60 16.66
C LYS A 219 -4.17 5.58 16.24
N TYR A 220 -4.48 4.85 15.18
CA TYR A 220 -3.56 4.02 14.43
C TYR A 220 -3.06 4.80 13.23
N SER A 221 -1.78 4.64 12.92
CA SER A 221 -1.20 5.17 11.70
C SER A 221 -1.61 4.28 10.53
N ILE A 222 -2.01 4.89 9.41
CA ILE A 222 -2.08 4.16 8.14
C ILE A 222 -0.67 3.63 7.84
N PRO A 223 -0.50 2.36 7.42
CA PRO A 223 0.82 1.73 7.33
C PRO A 223 1.85 2.53 6.51
N PHE A 224 3.07 2.58 7.05
CA PHE A 224 4.28 3.10 6.42
C PHE A 224 5.38 2.02 6.30
N SER A 225 5.03 0.74 6.45
CA SER A 225 6.00 -0.33 6.72
C SER A 225 6.71 -0.86 5.48
N CYS A 226 6.22 -0.59 4.28
CA CYS A 226 6.70 -1.21 3.04
C CYS A 226 7.07 -0.15 1.99
N ARG A 227 7.84 0.86 2.41
CA ARG A 227 8.17 2.04 1.60
C ARG A 227 8.88 1.67 0.29
N GLU A 228 9.93 0.86 0.36
CA GLU A 228 10.72 0.43 -0.80
C GLU A 228 9.90 -0.45 -1.73
N ALA A 229 9.16 -1.43 -1.20
CA ALA A 229 8.24 -2.26 -1.99
C ALA A 229 7.18 -1.44 -2.71
N SER A 230 6.69 -0.40 -2.04
CA SER A 230 5.68 0.50 -2.58
C SER A 230 6.25 1.43 -3.65
N PHE A 231 7.45 1.97 -3.45
CA PHE A 231 8.14 2.74 -4.48
C PHE A 231 8.42 1.92 -5.72
N HIS A 232 8.88 0.67 -5.55
CA HIS A 232 9.09 -0.25 -6.66
C HIS A 232 7.78 -0.49 -7.42
N ALA A 233 6.68 -0.76 -6.72
CA ALA A 233 5.36 -0.93 -7.34
C ALA A 233 4.89 0.32 -8.11
N VAL A 234 5.12 1.52 -7.57
CA VAL A 234 4.80 2.80 -8.24
C VAL A 234 5.67 2.99 -9.48
N ALA A 235 6.96 2.66 -9.40
CA ALA A 235 7.89 2.78 -10.52
C ALA A 235 7.49 1.83 -11.67
N GLN A 236 7.09 0.59 -11.36
CA GLN A 236 6.61 -0.37 -12.37
C GLN A 236 5.28 0.02 -13.00
N ALA A 237 4.33 0.55 -12.22
CA ALA A 237 3.00 0.87 -12.70
C ALA A 237 2.93 2.18 -13.52
N GLY A 238 4.01 2.97 -13.54
CA GLY A 238 4.00 4.34 -14.04
C GLY A 238 3.25 5.30 -13.09
N MET A 239 3.78 6.50 -12.87
CA MET A 239 3.24 7.44 -11.87
C MET A 239 1.76 7.83 -12.08
N SER A 240 1.26 7.73 -13.31
CA SER A 240 -0.05 8.24 -13.74
C SER A 240 -1.02 7.14 -14.20
N GLU A 241 -0.55 6.09 -14.86
CA GLU A 241 -1.40 5.06 -15.50
C GLU A 241 -1.81 3.94 -14.53
N GLY A 242 -1.07 3.73 -13.44
CA GLY A 242 -1.34 2.66 -12.47
C GLY A 242 -2.39 2.98 -11.40
N ARG A 243 -2.99 4.18 -11.39
CA ARG A 243 -3.92 4.62 -10.33
C ARG A 243 -5.37 4.39 -10.75
N ASP A 244 -6.15 3.74 -9.88
CA ASP A 244 -7.61 3.69 -10.06
C ASP A 244 -8.27 5.06 -9.75
N ARG A 245 -9.58 5.19 -10.02
CA ARG A 245 -10.37 6.41 -9.72
C ARG A 245 -10.40 6.78 -8.22
N TYR A 246 -9.93 5.88 -7.35
CA TYR A 246 -9.87 6.02 -5.91
C TYR A 246 -8.45 6.36 -5.40
N GLY A 247 -7.47 6.51 -6.30
CA GLY A 247 -6.09 6.82 -5.93
C GLY A 247 -5.29 5.60 -5.43
N ARG A 248 -5.79 4.38 -5.66
CA ARG A 248 -5.11 3.14 -5.28
C ARG A 248 -4.20 2.65 -6.40
N ILE A 249 -3.02 2.19 -6.02
CA ILE A 249 -2.07 1.49 -6.89
C ILE A 249 -2.00 0.05 -6.38
N ARG A 250 -2.38 -0.91 -7.22
CA ARG A 250 -2.34 -2.34 -6.86
C ARG A 250 -1.00 -2.92 -7.25
N SER A 251 -0.24 -3.39 -6.26
CA SER A 251 1.06 -4.03 -6.51
C SER A 251 0.92 -5.55 -6.65
N SER A 252 1.98 -6.19 -7.16
CA SER A 252 2.12 -7.66 -7.19
C SER A 252 2.56 -8.26 -5.84
N ILE A 253 2.91 -7.41 -4.87
CA ILE A 253 3.41 -7.80 -3.55
C ILE A 253 2.35 -8.63 -2.83
N ASN A 254 2.80 -9.70 -2.17
CA ASN A 254 2.01 -10.50 -1.28
C ASN A 254 2.40 -10.15 0.17
N ARG A 255 1.46 -9.63 0.96
CA ARG A 255 1.75 -9.16 2.32
C ARG A 255 2.39 -10.24 3.19
N ARG A 256 1.92 -11.49 3.10
CA ARG A 256 2.47 -12.60 3.90
C ARG A 256 3.92 -12.90 3.53
N MET A 257 4.24 -12.94 2.23
CA MET A 257 5.61 -13.16 1.77
C MET A 257 6.52 -11.99 2.17
N GLN A 258 6.03 -10.75 2.06
CA GLN A 258 6.73 -9.56 2.52
C GLN A 258 7.09 -9.66 4.00
N ASP A 259 6.12 -10.00 4.86
CA ASP A 259 6.31 -10.13 6.30
C ASP A 259 7.33 -11.23 6.65
N VAL A 260 7.30 -12.37 5.95
CA VAL A 260 8.27 -13.46 6.14
C VAL A 260 9.69 -13.01 5.80
N VAL A 261 9.92 -12.40 4.63
CA VAL A 261 11.26 -11.90 4.26
C VAL A 261 11.75 -10.85 5.24
N GLU A 262 10.85 -9.96 5.69
CA GLU A 262 11.18 -8.92 6.66
C GLU A 262 11.63 -9.51 8.00
N GLN A 263 10.91 -10.52 8.48
CA GLN A 263 11.25 -11.21 9.72
C GLN A 263 12.58 -11.95 9.61
N GLU A 264 12.79 -12.72 8.55
CA GLU A 264 14.04 -13.48 8.35
C GLU A 264 15.26 -12.56 8.24
N LEU A 265 15.16 -11.45 7.49
CA LEU A 265 16.25 -10.48 7.38
C LEU A 265 16.51 -9.77 8.71
N LYS A 266 15.47 -9.45 9.50
CA LYS A 266 15.64 -8.87 10.84
C LYS A 266 16.38 -9.83 11.76
N MET A 267 15.99 -11.10 11.77
CA MET A 267 16.62 -12.14 12.57
C MET A 267 18.08 -12.34 12.17
N ALA A 268 18.40 -12.36 10.88
CA ALA A 268 19.75 -12.49 10.36
C ALA A 268 20.68 -11.33 10.77
N LEU A 269 20.13 -10.14 11.04
CA LEU A 269 20.90 -8.96 11.45
C LEU A 269 21.01 -8.79 12.97
N LEU A 270 20.43 -9.69 13.78
CA LEU A 270 20.57 -9.64 15.24
C LEU A 270 22.04 -9.81 15.64
N GLY A 271 22.54 -8.89 16.46
CA GLY A 271 23.94 -8.91 16.93
C GLY A 271 24.96 -8.35 15.95
N LEU A 272 24.58 -8.02 14.70
CA LEU A 272 25.51 -7.41 13.74
C LEU A 272 25.63 -5.89 13.91
N PRO A 273 26.83 -5.29 13.71
CA PRO A 273 27.07 -3.85 13.81
C PRO A 273 26.08 -3.02 13.00
N VAL A 274 25.69 -1.84 13.49
CA VAL A 274 24.65 -0.96 12.91
C VAL A 274 24.89 -0.61 11.42
N GLY A 275 26.15 -0.62 10.97
CA GLY A 275 26.52 -0.36 9.57
C GLY A 275 26.25 -1.51 8.60
N ILE A 276 25.98 -2.74 9.08
CA ILE A 276 25.65 -3.88 8.22
C ILE A 276 24.14 -3.87 7.92
N THR A 277 23.75 -4.10 6.67
CA THR A 277 22.33 -4.20 6.28
C THR A 277 22.10 -5.41 5.40
N ALA A 278 20.83 -5.68 5.07
CA ALA A 278 20.42 -6.73 4.18
C ALA A 278 19.26 -6.25 3.29
N SER A 279 19.19 -6.85 2.10
CA SER A 279 18.11 -6.69 1.12
C SER A 279 17.63 -8.07 0.71
N GLY A 280 16.37 -8.18 0.30
CA GLY A 280 15.77 -9.43 -0.14
C GLY A 280 14.64 -9.19 -1.13
N VAL A 281 14.51 -10.09 -2.09
CA VAL A 281 13.45 -10.09 -3.09
C VAL A 281 12.92 -11.51 -3.25
N ILE A 282 11.62 -11.64 -3.47
CA ILE A 282 10.99 -12.87 -3.94
C ILE A 282 10.35 -12.58 -5.29
N VAL A 283 10.71 -13.37 -6.30
CA VAL A 283 10.15 -13.30 -7.65
C VAL A 283 9.39 -14.59 -7.94
N GLU A 284 8.22 -14.48 -8.56
CA GLU A 284 7.46 -15.63 -9.03
C GLU A 284 8.02 -16.10 -10.38
N ASN A 285 8.67 -17.27 -10.41
CA ASN A 285 9.34 -17.83 -11.61
C ASN A 285 8.47 -17.84 -12.88
N LYS A 286 7.16 -18.11 -12.77
CA LYS A 286 6.27 -18.23 -13.93
C LYS A 286 5.97 -16.88 -14.59
N THR A 287 5.89 -15.81 -13.80
CA THR A 287 5.37 -14.52 -14.25
C THR A 287 6.42 -13.41 -14.21
N GLY A 288 7.54 -13.62 -13.51
CA GLY A 288 8.52 -12.59 -13.21
C GLY A 288 8.03 -11.53 -12.22
N LEU A 289 6.84 -11.71 -11.63
CA LEU A 289 6.29 -10.73 -10.70
C LEU A 289 7.03 -10.74 -9.37
N VAL A 290 7.41 -9.55 -8.91
CA VAL A 290 7.98 -9.37 -7.56
C VAL A 290 6.87 -9.55 -6.53
N ARG A 291 7.00 -10.56 -5.68
CA ARG A 291 6.04 -10.91 -4.62
C ARG A 291 6.43 -10.37 -3.24
N ALA A 292 7.71 -10.11 -3.01
CA ALA A 292 8.21 -9.41 -1.84
C ALA A 292 9.45 -8.62 -2.21
N TYR A 293 9.63 -7.44 -1.63
CA TYR A 293 10.80 -6.59 -1.87
C TYR A 293 11.20 -5.81 -0.62
N ILE A 294 12.44 -5.97 -0.21
CA ILE A 294 13.06 -5.23 0.89
C ILE A 294 14.37 -4.67 0.37
N GLY A 295 14.38 -3.37 0.08
CA GLY A 295 15.59 -2.68 -0.37
C GLY A 295 16.65 -2.55 0.73
N ASN A 296 16.22 -2.31 1.97
CA ASN A 296 17.10 -2.18 3.12
C ASN A 296 16.32 -2.46 4.41
N ILE A 297 16.63 -3.56 5.10
CA ILE A 297 15.89 -3.95 6.31
C ILE A 297 16.10 -3.00 7.51
N ARG A 298 17.17 -2.19 7.48
CA ARG A 298 17.46 -1.16 8.50
C ARG A 298 17.01 0.23 8.08
N SER A 299 16.19 0.35 7.03
CA SER A 299 15.68 1.64 6.55
C SER A 299 15.08 2.49 7.68
N GLY A 300 15.53 3.74 7.79
CA GLY A 300 15.06 4.68 8.80
C GLY A 300 15.69 4.55 10.20
N THR A 301 16.67 3.68 10.43
CA THR A 301 17.35 3.55 11.74
C THR A 301 18.46 4.58 12.00
N GLY A 302 18.62 5.58 11.12
CA GLY A 302 19.49 6.74 11.35
C GLY A 302 20.98 6.56 11.00
N SER A 303 21.42 5.35 10.63
CA SER A 303 22.77 5.14 10.07
C SER A 303 22.84 5.65 8.63
N SER A 304 23.99 6.15 8.17
CA SER A 304 24.15 6.56 6.77
C SER A 304 23.81 5.44 5.78
N ALA A 305 24.16 4.19 6.13
CA ALA A 305 23.86 3.00 5.33
C ALA A 305 22.37 2.61 5.32
N SER A 306 21.56 3.13 6.24
CA SER A 306 20.13 2.78 6.32
C SER A 306 19.30 3.34 5.16
N TRP A 307 19.76 4.40 4.50
CA TRP A 307 18.97 5.09 3.48
C TRP A 307 19.19 4.57 2.06
N VAL A 308 20.11 3.65 1.86
CA VAL A 308 20.44 3.10 0.54
C VAL A 308 19.57 1.88 0.26
N ASP A 309 18.72 1.96 -0.77
CA ASP A 309 18.04 0.80 -1.33
C ASP A 309 19.08 -0.13 -1.99
N CYS A 310 19.52 -1.15 -1.27
CA CYS A 310 20.49 -2.12 -1.75
C CYS A 310 19.89 -3.12 -2.75
N GLY A 311 18.57 -3.21 -2.83
CA GLY A 311 17.89 -4.05 -3.82
C GLY A 311 18.01 -3.47 -5.23
N ASN A 312 18.02 -2.14 -5.34
CA ASN A 312 18.12 -1.40 -6.60
C ASN A 312 19.46 -0.67 -6.80
N SER A 313 20.44 -0.86 -5.90
CA SER A 313 21.78 -0.29 -6.05
C SER A 313 22.73 -1.32 -6.68
N PRO A 314 23.45 -0.99 -7.77
CA PRO A 314 24.39 -1.93 -8.38
C PRO A 314 25.51 -2.33 -7.42
N ARG A 315 25.81 -3.64 -7.40
CA ARG A 315 26.89 -4.24 -6.61
C ARG A 315 27.56 -5.33 -7.42
N SER A 316 28.80 -5.66 -7.05
CA SER A 316 29.45 -6.88 -7.56
C SER A 316 28.60 -8.09 -7.18
N PRO A 317 28.16 -8.92 -8.15
CA PRO A 317 27.40 -10.14 -7.88
C PRO A 317 28.29 -11.28 -7.35
N GLY A 318 29.61 -11.08 -7.30
CA GLY A 318 30.57 -12.14 -7.03
C GLY A 318 30.34 -13.33 -7.95
N SER A 319 30.18 -14.51 -7.34
CA SER A 319 30.02 -15.77 -8.09
C SER A 319 28.60 -16.06 -8.61
N LEU A 320 27.63 -15.20 -8.31
CA LEU A 320 26.21 -15.43 -8.64
C LEU A 320 25.98 -15.67 -10.13
N LEU A 321 26.78 -15.07 -11.01
CA LEU A 321 26.60 -15.16 -12.46
C LEU A 321 27.37 -16.30 -13.15
N LYS A 322 28.22 -17.05 -12.42
CA LYS A 322 28.93 -18.22 -12.99
C LYS A 322 28.00 -19.21 -13.70
N PRO A 323 26.80 -19.55 -13.19
CA PRO A 323 25.92 -20.54 -13.83
C PRO A 323 25.66 -20.25 -15.31
N PHE A 324 25.59 -18.99 -15.73
CA PHE A 324 25.33 -18.61 -17.13
C PHE A 324 26.47 -18.98 -18.09
N ALA A 325 27.73 -18.90 -17.63
CA ALA A 325 28.87 -19.35 -18.42
C ALA A 325 28.84 -20.88 -18.63
N TYR A 326 28.50 -21.63 -17.58
CA TYR A 326 28.31 -23.08 -17.66
C TYR A 326 27.10 -23.45 -18.53
N ALA A 327 26.00 -22.69 -18.42
CA ALA A 327 24.82 -22.87 -19.26
C ALA A 327 25.16 -22.73 -20.75
N LEU A 328 25.91 -21.70 -21.15
CA LEU A 328 26.39 -21.55 -22.53
C LEU A 328 27.29 -22.71 -22.96
N ALA A 329 28.14 -23.21 -22.07
CA ALA A 329 29.03 -24.34 -22.38
C ALA A 329 28.24 -25.65 -22.57
N PHE A 330 27.18 -25.85 -21.77
CA PHE A 330 26.28 -27.00 -21.91
C PHE A 330 25.41 -26.88 -23.16
N GLU A 331 24.83 -25.71 -23.43
CA GLU A 331 24.00 -25.44 -24.60
C GLU A 331 24.78 -25.62 -25.92
N SER A 332 26.04 -25.18 -25.94
CA SER A 332 26.92 -25.37 -27.09
C SER A 332 27.53 -26.77 -27.22
N GLY A 333 27.21 -27.69 -26.29
CA GLY A 333 27.74 -29.06 -26.29
C GLY A 333 29.22 -29.19 -25.94
N LYS A 334 29.87 -28.10 -25.51
CA LYS A 334 31.30 -28.09 -25.15
C LYS A 334 31.58 -28.79 -23.84
N LEU A 335 30.62 -28.73 -22.91
CA LEU A 335 30.70 -29.40 -21.62
C LEU A 335 29.44 -30.23 -21.35
N THR A 336 29.63 -31.24 -20.51
CA THR A 336 28.57 -31.96 -19.81
C THR A 336 28.81 -31.81 -18.31
N PRO A 337 27.82 -32.10 -17.44
CA PRO A 337 28.04 -32.07 -15.99
C PRO A 337 29.22 -32.94 -15.52
N SER A 338 29.53 -34.03 -16.24
CA SER A 338 30.64 -34.95 -15.96
C SER A 338 31.98 -34.56 -16.60
N SER A 339 32.01 -33.58 -17.50
CA SER A 339 33.26 -33.15 -18.16
C SER A 339 34.27 -32.68 -17.12
N LEU A 340 35.53 -33.10 -17.26
CA LEU A 340 36.61 -32.70 -16.36
C LEU A 340 37.16 -31.33 -16.75
N LEU A 341 37.33 -30.48 -15.75
CA LEU A 341 37.92 -29.14 -15.82
C LEU A 341 39.19 -29.11 -14.97
N ALA A 342 40.20 -28.39 -15.43
CA ALA A 342 41.45 -28.24 -14.70
C ALA A 342 41.36 -27.10 -13.66
N ASP A 343 41.31 -27.46 -12.38
CA ASP A 343 41.52 -26.55 -11.26
C ASP A 343 43.00 -26.54 -10.87
N THR A 344 43.82 -25.95 -11.75
CA THR A 344 45.29 -25.85 -11.62
C THR A 344 45.76 -24.42 -11.85
N PRO A 345 46.91 -24.01 -11.28
CA PRO A 345 47.43 -22.65 -11.42
C PRO A 345 47.48 -22.21 -12.89
N MET A 346 46.98 -21.00 -13.16
CA MET A 346 47.05 -20.41 -14.50
C MET A 346 48.31 -19.54 -14.63
N SER A 347 49.05 -19.70 -15.72
CA SER A 347 50.24 -18.90 -16.02
C SER A 347 49.84 -17.50 -16.50
N MET A 348 49.49 -16.61 -15.57
CA MET A 348 49.04 -15.24 -15.88
C MET A 348 49.56 -14.17 -14.91
N GLY A 349 50.79 -14.31 -14.41
CA GLY A 349 51.43 -13.29 -13.57
C GLY A 349 50.59 -12.93 -12.32
N GLN A 350 50.57 -11.66 -11.92
CA GLN A 350 49.89 -11.19 -10.70
C GLN A 350 48.35 -11.20 -10.80
N SER A 351 47.78 -11.30 -12.02
CA SER A 351 46.32 -11.27 -12.26
C SER A 351 45.69 -12.66 -12.40
N ALA A 352 46.43 -13.73 -12.09
CA ALA A 352 45.91 -15.08 -12.15
C ALA A 352 44.76 -15.28 -11.16
N PRO A 353 43.58 -15.79 -11.61
CA PRO A 353 42.47 -16.06 -10.71
C PRO A 353 42.90 -17.13 -9.70
N ARG A 354 42.53 -16.93 -8.44
CA ARG A 354 42.75 -17.89 -7.36
C ARG A 354 41.42 -18.30 -6.78
N ASN A 355 41.31 -19.55 -6.35
CA ASN A 355 40.16 -19.98 -5.54
C ASN A 355 40.15 -19.23 -4.22
N PHE A 356 38.97 -19.12 -3.62
CA PHE A 356 38.77 -18.39 -2.37
C PHE A 356 39.69 -18.90 -1.24
N ASP A 357 39.83 -20.22 -1.15
CA ASP A 357 40.72 -20.92 -0.20
C ASP A 357 42.19 -20.98 -0.63
N ARG A 358 42.51 -20.48 -1.83
CA ARG A 358 43.84 -20.53 -2.46
C ARG A 358 44.38 -21.95 -2.70
N LEU A 359 43.53 -22.97 -2.65
CA LEU A 359 43.87 -24.36 -2.94
C LEU A 359 43.47 -24.73 -4.37
N TYR A 360 44.21 -25.67 -4.96
CA TYR A 360 43.94 -26.23 -6.28
C TYR A 360 43.60 -27.71 -6.15
N ARG A 361 42.50 -28.13 -6.78
CA ARG A 361 41.95 -29.49 -6.67
C ARG A 361 42.33 -30.41 -7.82
N GLY A 362 43.06 -29.91 -8.82
CA GLY A 362 43.42 -30.70 -10.01
C GLY A 362 42.20 -30.93 -10.92
N PRO A 363 42.00 -32.13 -11.48
CA PRO A 363 40.84 -32.40 -12.33
C PRO A 363 39.55 -32.48 -11.50
N VAL A 364 38.58 -31.62 -11.81
CA VAL A 364 37.27 -31.57 -11.16
C VAL A 364 36.16 -31.62 -12.20
N SER A 365 35.06 -32.30 -11.91
CA SER A 365 33.92 -32.31 -12.85
C SER A 365 33.26 -30.93 -12.94
N ALA A 366 32.63 -30.61 -14.07
CA ALA A 366 31.92 -29.33 -14.26
C ALA A 366 30.82 -29.13 -13.21
N ARG A 367 30.10 -30.19 -12.80
CA ARG A 367 29.12 -30.12 -11.71
C ARG A 367 29.76 -29.74 -10.37
N THR A 368 30.91 -30.32 -10.04
CA THR A 368 31.61 -30.04 -8.78
C THR A 368 32.18 -28.64 -8.81
N ALA A 369 32.79 -28.24 -9.92
CA ALA A 369 33.37 -26.91 -10.08
C ALA A 369 32.33 -25.80 -9.93
N LEU A 370 31.11 -25.99 -10.47
CA LEU A 370 30.02 -25.04 -10.31
C LEU A 370 29.44 -25.07 -8.88
N ALA A 371 29.21 -26.26 -8.31
CA ALA A 371 28.66 -26.43 -6.96
C ALA A 371 29.58 -25.82 -5.88
N ASP A 372 30.89 -26.03 -6.00
CA ASP A 372 31.90 -25.47 -5.10
C ASP A 372 32.30 -24.04 -5.48
N SER A 373 31.70 -23.48 -6.55
CA SER A 373 31.95 -22.12 -7.03
C SER A 373 33.44 -21.82 -7.28
N LEU A 374 34.17 -22.76 -7.89
CA LEU A 374 35.61 -22.60 -8.14
C LEU A 374 35.88 -21.51 -9.20
N ASN A 375 36.87 -20.65 -8.92
CA ASN A 375 37.17 -19.48 -9.77
C ASN A 375 37.94 -19.89 -11.03
N VAL A 376 38.94 -20.77 -10.87
CA VAL A 376 39.83 -21.16 -11.97
C VAL A 376 39.08 -21.94 -13.06
N PRO A 377 38.28 -22.99 -12.75
CA PRO A 377 37.43 -23.62 -13.74
C PRO A 377 36.46 -22.64 -14.41
N ALA A 378 35.83 -21.73 -13.66
CA ALA A 378 34.89 -20.76 -14.23
C ALA A 378 35.55 -19.84 -15.28
N VAL A 379 36.79 -19.40 -15.06
CA VAL A 379 37.55 -18.61 -16.06
C VAL A 379 37.89 -19.46 -17.28
N ARG A 380 38.24 -20.73 -17.11
CA ARG A 380 38.47 -21.64 -18.25
C ARG A 380 37.20 -21.84 -19.08
N VAL A 381 36.06 -22.03 -18.43
CA VAL A 381 34.75 -22.13 -19.09
C VAL A 381 34.44 -20.85 -19.85
N LEU A 382 34.61 -19.67 -19.24
CA LEU A 382 34.43 -18.37 -19.90
C LEU A 382 35.27 -18.25 -21.17
N ARG A 383 36.56 -18.62 -21.11
CA ARG A 383 37.46 -18.53 -22.25
C ARG A 383 37.09 -19.47 -23.38
N ASP A 384 36.59 -20.66 -23.03
CA ASP A 384 36.11 -21.62 -24.01
C ASP A 384 34.82 -21.13 -24.68
N VAL A 385 33.81 -20.67 -23.93
CA VAL A 385 32.55 -20.17 -24.54
C VAL A 385 32.72 -18.82 -25.25
N GLY A 386 33.64 -17.98 -24.79
CA GLY A 386 33.94 -16.66 -25.30
C GLY A 386 33.24 -15.53 -24.51
N GLN A 387 34.00 -14.50 -24.15
CA GLN A 387 33.52 -13.38 -23.32
C GLN A 387 32.38 -12.59 -23.97
N ASN A 388 32.44 -12.34 -25.28
CA ASN A 388 31.36 -11.64 -26.01
C ASN A 388 30.03 -12.39 -25.89
N LYS A 389 30.03 -13.72 -26.05
CA LYS A 389 28.81 -14.52 -25.96
C LYS A 389 28.18 -14.46 -24.58
N LEU A 390 29.00 -14.48 -23.53
CA LEU A 390 28.51 -14.34 -22.16
C LEU A 390 27.95 -12.94 -21.89
N LEU A 391 28.65 -11.89 -22.34
CA LEU A 391 28.16 -10.52 -22.22
C LEU A 391 26.84 -10.31 -22.97
N ASP A 392 26.71 -10.85 -24.19
CA ASP A 392 25.48 -10.81 -24.98
C ASP A 392 24.34 -11.60 -24.31
N LEU A 393 24.65 -12.71 -23.65
CA LEU A 393 23.66 -13.43 -22.84
C LEU A 393 23.18 -12.56 -21.66
N TYR A 394 24.10 -11.98 -20.89
CA TYR A 394 23.74 -11.10 -19.76
C TYR A 394 22.87 -9.92 -20.19
N ARG A 395 23.21 -9.26 -21.30
CA ARG A 395 22.41 -8.15 -21.84
C ARG A 395 21.02 -8.61 -22.29
N ARG A 396 20.91 -9.80 -22.93
CA ARG A 396 19.62 -10.38 -23.32
C ARG A 396 18.75 -10.77 -22.12
N LEU A 397 19.37 -11.14 -20.99
CA LEU A 397 18.69 -11.42 -19.73
C LEU A 397 18.29 -10.15 -18.96
N GLY A 398 18.58 -8.95 -19.50
CA GLY A 398 18.19 -7.69 -18.87
C GLY A 398 19.13 -7.20 -17.77
N LEU A 399 20.36 -7.71 -17.68
CA LEU A 399 21.40 -7.19 -16.78
C LEU A 399 21.96 -5.85 -17.32
N GLY A 400 21.14 -4.81 -17.27
CA GLY A 400 21.35 -3.51 -17.89
C GLY A 400 22.51 -2.70 -17.31
N HIS A 401 22.89 -2.96 -16.06
CA HIS A 401 24.05 -2.29 -15.43
C HIS A 401 25.42 -2.79 -15.94
N ILE A 402 25.45 -3.86 -16.76
CA ILE A 402 26.68 -4.34 -17.42
C ILE A 402 26.91 -3.56 -18.73
N THR A 403 27.48 -2.37 -18.59
CA THR A 403 27.56 -1.37 -19.67
C THR A 403 28.85 -1.38 -20.49
N LYS A 404 29.95 -1.94 -19.98
CA LYS A 404 31.24 -1.96 -20.70
C LYS A 404 31.31 -3.10 -21.71
N ASP A 405 32.35 -3.09 -22.53
CA ASP A 405 32.58 -4.15 -23.52
C ASP A 405 33.35 -5.33 -22.92
N ALA A 406 33.33 -6.47 -23.60
CA ALA A 406 33.95 -7.71 -23.11
C ALA A 406 35.44 -7.54 -22.79
N GLY A 407 36.17 -6.76 -23.58
CA GLY A 407 37.60 -6.49 -23.34
C GLY A 407 37.88 -5.70 -22.07
N TRP A 408 36.93 -4.88 -21.61
CA TRP A 408 37.05 -4.17 -20.31
C TRP A 408 36.91 -5.16 -19.15
N TYR A 409 35.90 -6.04 -19.21
CA TYR A 409 35.63 -6.98 -18.12
C TYR A 409 36.67 -8.12 -18.10
N GLY A 410 37.09 -8.59 -19.27
CA GLY A 410 38.01 -9.71 -19.41
C GLY A 410 37.53 -10.94 -18.64
N ASP A 411 38.47 -11.63 -17.98
CA ASP A 411 38.15 -12.80 -17.16
C ASP A 411 37.35 -12.45 -15.89
N SER A 412 37.36 -11.19 -15.45
CA SER A 412 36.61 -10.79 -14.27
C SER A 412 35.09 -10.84 -14.48
N LEU A 413 34.62 -10.86 -15.75
CA LEU A 413 33.19 -10.94 -16.08
C LEU A 413 32.48 -12.12 -15.41
N VAL A 414 33.11 -13.30 -15.40
CA VAL A 414 32.55 -14.53 -14.80
C VAL A 414 32.80 -14.60 -13.29
N LEU A 415 33.64 -13.72 -12.74
CA LEU A 415 34.01 -13.66 -11.33
C LEU A 415 33.29 -12.53 -10.57
N GLY A 416 32.39 -11.81 -11.23
CA GLY A 416 31.65 -10.70 -10.64
C GLY A 416 32.37 -9.36 -10.69
N GLY A 417 33.32 -9.17 -11.60
CA GLY A 417 33.93 -7.86 -11.91
C GLY A 417 33.00 -6.90 -12.66
N CYS A 418 31.70 -7.19 -12.69
CA CYS A 418 30.64 -6.34 -13.19
C CYS A 418 29.70 -5.94 -12.04
N GLU A 419 28.75 -5.05 -12.30
CA GLU A 419 27.77 -4.63 -11.30
C GLU A 419 26.36 -4.96 -11.79
N VAL A 420 25.54 -5.50 -10.89
CA VAL A 420 24.11 -5.77 -11.09
C VAL A 420 23.35 -5.39 -9.84
N THR A 421 22.07 -5.09 -9.98
CA THR A 421 21.13 -4.94 -8.87
C THR A 421 20.60 -6.30 -8.42
N LEU A 422 20.04 -6.37 -7.20
CA LEU A 422 19.37 -7.59 -6.73
C LEU A 422 18.13 -7.90 -7.59
N LEU A 423 17.42 -6.85 -8.04
CA LEU A 423 16.26 -6.99 -8.92
C LEU A 423 16.62 -7.61 -10.26
N GLU A 424 17.70 -7.13 -10.91
CA GLU A 424 18.20 -7.72 -12.16
C GLU A 424 18.67 -9.15 -11.98
N ALA A 425 19.29 -9.48 -10.85
CA ALA A 425 19.80 -10.83 -10.61
C ALA A 425 18.69 -11.83 -10.25
N ALA A 426 17.54 -11.37 -9.79
CA ALA A 426 16.40 -12.20 -9.41
C ALA A 426 15.37 -12.38 -10.55
N ALA A 427 15.33 -11.45 -11.50
CA ALA A 427 14.55 -11.55 -12.73
C ALA A 427 15.18 -12.59 -13.68
#